data_AF-A0A935VHV9-F1
#
_entry.id   AF-A0A935VHV9-F1
#
_cell.length_a   1.000
_cell.length_b   1.000
_cell.length_c   1.000
_cell.angle_alpha   90.00
_cell.angle_beta   90.00
_cell.angle_gamma   90.00
#
_symmetry.space_group_name_H-M   'P 1'
#
loop_
_entity.id
_entity.type
_entity.pdbx_description
1 polymer ?
#
loop_
_entity_poly.entity_id
_entity_poly.type
_entity_poly.pdbx_seq_one_letter_code
_entity_poly.pdbx_strand_id
1 'polypeptide(L)' 'MTETGVVVTNTIYDVATEFSSAEFGTVLLNNKIGCIDKTGKIVVPIEFQKAQFL' A
#
# COMPACT_ATOMS: atom_id res chain seq x y z
N MET A 1 -15.25 13.90 17.17
CA MET A 1 -14.93 12.65 16.44
C MET A 1 -13.42 12.54 16.44
N THR A 2 -12.83 11.79 17.38
CA THR A 2 -11.38 11.58 17.43
C THR A 2 -11.10 10.18 16.94
N GLU A 3 -10.98 10.00 15.64
CA GLU A 3 -10.49 8.73 15.12
C GLU A 3 -8.96 8.76 15.24
N THR A 4 -8.41 7.96 16.14
CA THR A 4 -6.96 7.76 16.26
C THR A 4 -6.56 6.67 15.28
N GLY A 5 -5.72 7.01 14.29
CA GLY A 5 -5.18 6.01 13.36
C GLY A 5 -4.22 5.05 14.07
N VAL A 6 -4.26 3.77 13.68
CA VAL A 6 -3.29 2.76 14.11
C VAL A 6 -2.23 2.59 13.04
N VAL A 7 -0.95 2.67 13.41
CA VAL A 7 0.15 2.34 12.51
C VAL A 7 0.26 0.81 12.43
N VAL A 8 -0.02 0.25 11.25
CA VAL A 8 -0.07 -1.21 11.03
C VAL A 8 1.22 -1.78 10.42
N THR A 9 2.13 -0.91 9.96
CA THR A 9 3.40 -1.32 9.37
C THR A 9 4.46 -0.24 9.57
N ASN A 10 5.73 -0.63 9.59
CA ASN A 10 6.83 0.31 9.63
C ASN A 10 6.82 1.18 8.36
N THR A 11 7.34 2.41 8.45
CA THR A 11 7.52 3.31 7.30
C THR A 11 8.67 2.80 6.43
N ILE A 12 8.41 1.73 5.69
CA ILE A 12 9.39 1.08 4.79
C ILE A 12 9.09 1.32 3.32
N TYR A 13 7.96 1.97 3.00
CA TYR A 13 7.51 2.23 1.65
C TYR A 13 7.83 3.67 1.24
N ASP A 14 8.17 3.86 -0.04
CA ASP A 14 8.38 5.18 -0.62
C ASP A 14 7.05 5.91 -0.79
N VAL A 15 5.99 5.17 -1.14
CA VAL A 15 4.62 5.67 -1.27
C VAL A 15 3.63 4.61 -0.78
N ALA A 16 2.58 5.05 -0.10
CA ALA A 16 1.40 4.24 0.20
C ALA A 16 0.13 5.04 -0.10
N THR A 17 -0.89 4.40 -0.66
CA THR A 17 -2.21 5.01 -0.88
C THR A 17 -3.15 4.73 0.28
N GLU A 18 -4.24 5.49 0.34
CA GLU A 18 -5.38 5.15 1.19
C GLU A 18 -5.94 3.76 0.82
N PHE A 19 -6.59 3.11 1.79
CA PHE A 19 -7.29 1.86 1.53
C PHE A 19 -8.53 2.13 0.67
N SER A 20 -8.66 1.36 -0.40
CA SER A 20 -9.87 1.33 -1.23
C SER A 20 -11.08 0.82 -0.43
N SER A 21 -12.29 0.98 -0.99
CA SER A 21 -13.52 0.38 -0.47
C SER A 21 -13.45 -1.16 -0.39
N ALA A 22 -12.53 -1.78 -1.13
CA ALA A 22 -12.24 -3.21 -1.08
C ALA A 22 -11.18 -3.58 -0.02
N GLU A 23 -10.80 -2.65 0.86
CA GLU A 23 -9.87 -2.86 1.99
C GLU A 23 -8.40 -3.10 1.60
N PHE A 24 -8.03 -2.71 0.39
CA PHE A 24 -6.68 -2.85 -0.15
C PHE A 24 -5.99 -1.50 -0.35
N GLY A 25 -4.71 -1.42 0.00
CA GLY A 25 -3.84 -0.27 -0.22
C GLY A 25 -2.72 -0.61 -1.20
N THR A 26 -2.40 0.30 -2.11
CA THR A 26 -1.27 0.15 -3.03
C THR A 26 -0.02 0.73 -2.40
N VAL A 27 1.10 0.02 -2.48
CA VAL A 27 2.40 0.46 -1.96
C VAL A 27 3.46 0.45 -3.05
N LEU A 28 4.36 1.42 -2.98
CA LEU A 28 5.55 1.54 -3.81
C LEU A 28 6.80 1.36 -2.95
N LEU A 29 7.69 0.49 -3.38
CA LEU A 29 9.02 0.31 -2.80
C LEU A 29 10.04 0.10 -3.90
N ASN A 30 11.12 0.88 -3.91
CA ASN A 30 12.21 0.75 -4.90
C ASN A 30 11.67 0.73 -6.34
N ASN A 31 10.72 1.62 -6.64
CA ASN A 31 10.04 1.74 -7.94
C ASN A 31 9.24 0.51 -8.38
N LYS A 32 8.90 -0.39 -7.45
CA LYS A 32 8.05 -1.56 -7.67
C LYS A 32 6.76 -1.41 -6.87
N ILE A 33 5.66 -1.87 -7.43
CA ILE A 33 4.31 -1.80 -6.90
C ILE A 33 3.91 -3.16 -6.35
N GLY A 34 3.23 -3.13 -5.19
CA GLY A 34 2.48 -4.25 -4.65
C GLY A 34 1.22 -3.76 -3.93
N CYS A 35 0.55 -4.67 -3.23
CA CYS A 35 -0.70 -4.40 -2.53
C CYS A 35 -0.65 -4.98 -1.13
N ILE A 36 -1.18 -4.22 -0.16
CA ILE A 36 -1.34 -4.65 1.22
C ILE A 36 -2.82 -4.64 1.64
N ASP A 37 -3.16 -5.43 2.65
CA ASP A 37 -4.45 -5.33 3.35
C ASP A 37 -4.39 -4.34 4.52
N LYS A 38 -5.53 -4.12 5.20
CA LYS A 38 -5.64 -3.24 6.38
C LYS A 38 -4.77 -3.64 7.57
N THR A 39 -4.24 -4.87 7.61
CA THR A 39 -3.30 -5.31 8.64
C THR A 39 -1.84 -4.97 8.28
N GLY A 40 -1.59 -4.46 7.07
CA GLY A 40 -0.26 -4.19 6.55
C GLY A 40 0.40 -5.41 5.88
N LYS A 41 -0.31 -6.54 5.74
CA LYS A 41 0.21 -7.75 5.12
C LYS A 41 0.23 -7.60 3.60
N ILE A 42 1.32 -8.01 2.96
CA ILE A 42 1.44 -8.08 1.51
C ILE A 42 0.49 -9.14 0.95
N VAL A 43 -0.46 -8.69 0.11
CA VAL A 43 -1.42 -9.53 -0.63
C VAL A 43 -0.97 -9.71 -2.08
N VAL A 44 -0.37 -8.67 -2.67
CA VAL A 44 0.27 -8.72 -3.99
C VAL A 44 1.75 -8.38 -3.81
N PRO A 45 2.69 -9.24 -4.24
CA PRO A 45 4.12 -8.99 -4.12
C PRO A 45 4.55 -7.65 -4.72
N ILE A 46 5.56 -7.03 -4.11
CA ILE A 46 6.08 -5.72 -4.53
C ILE A 46 7.13 -5.91 -5.62
N GLU A 47 6.67 -6.26 -6.81
CA GLU A 47 7.55 -6.61 -7.94
C GLU A 47 7.12 -6.05 -9.30
N PHE A 48 5.97 -5.39 -9.36
CA PHE A 48 5.40 -4.91 -10.62
C PHE A 48 5.83 -3.48 -10.92
N GLN A 49 6.16 -3.18 -12.17
CA GLN A 49 6.33 -1.79 -12.58
C GLN A 49 4.98 -1.15 -12.84
N LYS A 50 4.85 0.15 -12.53
CA LYS A 50 3.66 0.92 -12.86
C LYS A 50 3.43 0.87 -14.37
N ALA A 51 2.39 0.16 -14.79
CA ALA A 51 1.93 0.28 -16.16
C ALA A 51 1.34 1.69 -16.34
N GLN A 52 1.97 2.49 -17.20
CA GLN A 52 1.42 3.76 -17.66
C GLN A 52 1.06 3.59 -19.13
N PHE A 53 -0.22 3.71 -19.45
CA PHE A 53 -0.64 3.95 -20.82
C PHE A 53 -0.42 5.44 -21.10
N LEU A 54 0.36 5.75 -22.14
CA LEU A 54 0.57 7.12 -22.64
C LEU A 54 -0.67 7.59 -23.41
#